data_AF-A0A8B6BWE5-F1
#
_entry.id   AF-A0A8B6BWE5-F1
#
_cell.length_a   1.000
_cell.length_b   1.000
_cell.length_c   1.000
_cell.angle_alpha   90.00
_cell.angle_beta   90.00
_cell.angle_gamma   90.00
#
_symmetry.space_group_name_H-M   'P 1'
#
loop_
_entity.id
_entity.type
_entity.pdbx_description
1 polymer ?
#
loop_
_entity_poly.entity_id
_entity_poly.type
_entity_poly.pdbx_seq_one_letter_code
_entity_poly.pdbx_strand_id
1 'polypeptide(L)'
;MLILYWYGNTVVIYVPGPIINLLDRTGLRKVEMNDNEAGEFIENLSDDGRLGLQDEKMKTLNKRNLNVLGLSNGTGKSLLTKISELVPLIEPDICRQHDKVLLAILIFSNPSNIERRKVIRETWLSDIKSSIQYTFVVARKANSDHKKQLQEEIDEHKDIVQFDFIDSYKNLTFKTISSFKWIMTVCPRASYVLKIDDDMWLNKKALTSVLLHGAIKGAIGGNCHRGESPIRDPENKYYISWRSYPYGIYPPFCSGTAYVMDFQVMKAIVNVSKDVPYFPLEDIYVALCMTKLKAKVINLYGFNSVHVRGNPCWLKSDWLVTTHEFLPFELRRIWNTQCYGLNPVRQVEHQFDPQIGGSLHLKRQQLNRLNMEQMFRQNAKMNLRSGGRRFVKNPRLNFN
;
A
#
# COMPACT_ATOMS: atom_id res chain seq x y z
N MET A 1 -10.29 20.16 -1.77
CA MET A 1 -10.92 19.04 -2.49
C MET A 1 -12.30 19.54 -2.88
N LEU A 2 -12.63 19.70 -4.17
CA LEU A 2 -14.02 20.00 -4.55
C LEU A 2 -14.82 18.71 -4.37
N ILE A 3 -15.85 18.72 -3.52
CA ILE A 3 -16.81 17.61 -3.43
C ILE A 3 -18.12 18.09 -4.04
N LEU A 4 -18.63 17.34 -5.02
CA LEU A 4 -19.85 17.67 -5.74
C LEU A 4 -20.99 16.75 -5.27
N TYR A 5 -22.06 17.33 -4.75
CA TYR A 5 -23.28 16.61 -4.35
C TYR A 5 -24.47 17.10 -5.17
N TRP A 6 -25.47 16.25 -5.37
CA TRP A 6 -26.71 16.60 -6.08
C TRP A 6 -27.90 16.61 -5.13
N TYR A 7 -28.66 17.70 -5.10
CA TYR A 7 -29.95 17.81 -4.42
C TYR A 7 -31.00 18.35 -5.39
N GLY A 8 -31.89 17.48 -5.87
CA GLY A 8 -32.84 17.82 -6.93
C GLY A 8 -32.12 18.28 -8.21
N ASN A 9 -32.34 19.53 -8.62
CA ASN A 9 -31.68 20.17 -9.77
C ASN A 9 -30.46 21.04 -9.39
N THR A 10 -29.97 20.93 -8.15
CA THR A 10 -28.90 21.78 -7.60
C THR A 10 -27.66 20.96 -7.28
N VAL A 11 -26.49 21.44 -7.70
CA VAL A 11 -25.17 20.86 -7.45
C VAL A 11 -24.48 21.62 -6.32
N VAL A 12 -24.20 20.96 -5.21
CA VAL A 12 -23.47 21.52 -4.08
C VAL A 12 -21.99 21.23 -4.25
N ILE A 13 -21.17 22.27 -4.26
CA ILE A 13 -19.72 22.22 -4.40
C ILE A 13 -19.08 22.61 -3.07
N TYR A 14 -18.65 21.60 -2.32
CA TYR A 14 -17.92 21.80 -1.07
C TYR A 14 -16.43 21.97 -1.34
N VAL A 15 -15.83 23.02 -0.78
CA VAL A 15 -14.38 23.24 -0.75
C VAL A 15 -13.99 23.37 0.73
N PRO A 16 -13.01 22.59 1.24
CA PRO A 16 -12.60 22.66 2.64
C PRO A 16 -12.23 24.10 3.03
N GLY A 17 -13.00 24.67 3.95
CA GLY A 17 -13.00 26.09 4.35
C GLY A 17 -14.42 26.53 4.77
N PRO A 18 -14.61 27.77 5.26
CA PRO A 18 -15.90 28.26 5.77
C PRO A 18 -16.94 28.56 4.67
N ILE A 19 -16.71 28.10 3.44
CA ILE A 19 -17.43 28.54 2.25
C ILE A 19 -17.91 27.32 1.46
N ILE A 20 -19.22 27.23 1.25
CA ILE A 20 -19.86 26.25 0.36
C ILE A 20 -20.37 26.99 -0.87
N ASN A 21 -20.12 26.46 -2.08
CA ASN A 21 -20.70 27.01 -3.30
C ASN A 21 -21.87 26.11 -3.76
N LEU A 22 -23.05 26.68 -3.94
CA LEU A 22 -24.25 26.01 -4.46
C LEU A 22 -24.43 26.43 -5.92
N LEU A 23 -24.59 25.49 -6.84
CA LEU A 23 -24.80 25.73 -8.26
C LEU A 23 -26.18 25.18 -8.65
N ASP A 24 -27.14 26.06 -8.96
CA ASP A 24 -28.45 25.66 -9.48
C ASP A 24 -28.70 26.27 -10.88
N ARG A 25 -29.91 26.04 -11.44
CA ARG A 25 -30.30 26.59 -12.74
C ARG A 25 -30.30 28.13 -12.82
N THR A 26 -30.20 28.81 -11.68
CA THR A 26 -30.15 30.28 -11.58
C THR A 26 -28.73 30.82 -11.40
N GLY A 27 -27.72 29.97 -11.24
CA GLY A 27 -26.31 30.34 -11.19
C GLY A 27 -25.57 29.83 -9.95
N LEU A 28 -24.29 30.21 -9.85
CA LEU A 28 -23.42 29.89 -8.71
C LEU A 28 -23.70 30.84 -7.55
N ARG A 29 -24.05 30.29 -6.40
CA ARG A 29 -24.36 30.99 -5.14
C ARG A 29 -23.32 30.58 -4.08
N LYS A 30 -22.77 31.53 -3.32
CA LYS A 30 -21.78 31.28 -2.26
C LYS A 30 -22.44 31.43 -0.89
N VAL A 31 -22.29 30.43 -0.03
CA VAL A 31 -22.81 30.45 1.35
C VAL A 31 -21.64 30.33 2.32
N GLU A 32 -21.56 31.26 3.27
CA GLU A 32 -20.59 31.23 4.37
C GLU A 32 -21.24 30.57 5.60
N MET A 33 -20.55 29.59 6.19
CA MET A 33 -20.98 28.85 7.37
C MET A 33 -19.85 28.87 8.41
N ASN A 34 -20.21 28.90 9.69
CA ASN A 34 -19.23 28.74 10.76
C ASN A 34 -18.86 27.24 10.97
N ASP A 35 -17.80 26.98 11.74
CA ASP A 35 -17.24 25.62 11.89
C ASP A 35 -18.23 24.61 12.50
N ASN A 36 -19.13 25.07 13.36
CA ASN A 36 -20.18 24.22 13.96
C ASN A 36 -21.27 23.88 12.93
N GLU A 37 -21.69 24.85 12.13
CA GLU A 37 -22.67 24.67 11.04
C GLU A 37 -22.11 23.75 9.94
N ALA A 38 -20.82 23.87 9.63
CA ALA A 38 -20.14 22.99 8.68
C ALA A 38 -20.05 21.54 9.20
N GLY A 39 -19.82 21.36 10.50
CA GLY A 39 -19.82 20.06 11.17
C GLY A 39 -21.20 19.38 11.10
N GLU A 40 -22.27 20.10 11.48
CA GLU A 40 -23.65 19.58 11.45
C GLU A 40 -24.12 19.29 10.01
N PHE A 41 -23.68 20.08 9.02
CA PHE A 41 -23.96 19.81 7.60
C PHE A 41 -23.28 18.53 7.11
N ILE A 42 -22.07 18.24 7.59
CA ILE A 42 -21.30 17.03 7.24
C ILE A 42 -21.88 15.77 7.91
N GLU A 43 -22.33 15.87 9.17
CA GLU A 43 -22.93 14.75 9.91
C GLU A 43 -24.29 14.30 9.36
N ASN A 44 -25.04 15.19 8.70
CA ASN A 44 -26.33 14.87 8.08
C ASN A 44 -26.22 14.36 6.62
N LEU A 45 -25.00 14.11 6.13
CA LEU A 45 -24.75 13.44 4.85
C LEU A 45 -24.73 11.93 5.08
N SER A 46 -25.65 11.19 4.46
CA SER A 46 -25.58 9.72 4.46
C SER A 46 -24.38 9.23 3.64
N ASP A 47 -23.87 8.03 3.95
CA ASP A 47 -22.69 7.40 3.32
C ASP A 47 -22.79 7.25 1.79
N ASP A 48 -23.98 7.46 1.20
CA ASP A 48 -24.27 7.44 -0.24
C ASP A 48 -24.19 8.83 -0.92
N GLY A 49 -23.89 9.90 -0.17
CA GLY A 49 -23.74 11.25 -0.70
C GLY A 49 -25.05 11.97 -1.04
N ARG A 50 -26.18 11.56 -0.45
CA ARG A 50 -27.45 12.31 -0.51
C ARG A 50 -27.69 13.08 0.78
N LEU A 51 -28.24 14.29 0.67
CA LEU A 51 -28.67 15.11 1.82
C LEU A 51 -30.03 14.61 2.33
N GLY A 52 -30.06 14.04 3.52
CA GLY A 52 -31.28 13.65 4.24
C GLY A 52 -31.87 14.77 5.10
N LEU A 53 -31.87 16.02 4.62
CA LEU A 53 -32.44 17.15 5.37
C LEU A 53 -33.93 17.33 5.02
N GLN A 54 -34.77 17.37 6.05
CA GLN A 54 -36.17 17.80 5.96
C GLN A 54 -36.22 19.29 5.53
N ASP A 55 -37.16 19.60 4.62
CA ASP A 55 -37.31 20.85 3.84
C ASP A 55 -37.27 22.19 4.61
N GLU A 56 -37.42 22.19 5.93
CA GLU A 56 -37.58 23.44 6.70
C GLU A 56 -36.25 24.16 7.00
N LYS A 57 -35.12 23.45 7.19
CA LYS A 57 -33.83 24.07 7.53
C LYS A 57 -33.16 24.81 6.35
N MET A 58 -33.44 24.42 5.10
CA MET A 58 -32.85 25.07 3.90
C MET A 58 -33.51 26.42 3.54
N LYS A 59 -34.76 26.66 3.97
CA LYS A 59 -35.45 27.94 3.73
C LYS A 59 -34.82 29.10 4.50
N THR A 60 -34.20 28.80 5.65
CA THR A 60 -33.55 29.79 6.52
C THR A 60 -32.21 30.27 5.95
N LEU A 61 -31.47 29.40 5.25
CA LEU A 61 -30.18 29.72 4.62
C LEU A 61 -30.29 30.64 3.39
N ASN A 62 -31.40 30.56 2.65
CA ASN A 62 -31.65 31.40 1.47
C ASN A 62 -31.84 32.90 1.77
N LYS A 63 -31.92 33.32 3.04
CA LYS A 63 -32.23 34.71 3.43
C LYS A 63 -31.00 35.60 3.71
N ARG A 64 -29.76 35.10 3.65
CA ARG A 64 -28.57 35.90 3.98
C ARG A 64 -27.67 36.14 2.76
N ASN A 65 -27.60 37.43 2.38
CA ASN A 65 -26.82 38.12 1.35
C ASN A 65 -25.79 37.32 0.53
N LEU A 66 -26.03 37.25 -0.78
CA LEU A 66 -25.21 36.59 -1.80
C LEU A 66 -24.50 37.62 -2.69
N ASN A 67 -23.17 37.60 -2.72
CA ASN A 67 -22.37 38.24 -3.77
C ASN A 67 -21.75 37.16 -4.68
N VAL A 68 -21.97 37.30 -5.99
CA VAL A 68 -21.56 36.35 -7.04
C VAL A 68 -20.24 36.82 -7.67
N LEU A 69 -19.17 36.04 -7.55
CA LEU A 69 -17.93 36.23 -8.33
C LEU A 69 -17.45 34.86 -8.84
N GLY A 70 -17.30 34.76 -10.17
CA GLY A 70 -17.06 33.52 -10.91
C GLY A 70 -15.65 32.93 -10.76
N LEU A 71 -15.55 31.60 -10.89
CA LEU A 71 -14.28 30.88 -10.96
C LEU A 71 -14.18 30.05 -12.24
N SER A 72 -13.09 30.28 -12.97
CA SER A 72 -12.66 29.56 -14.18
C SER A 72 -11.94 28.25 -13.87
N ASN A 73 -12.10 27.28 -14.77
CA ASN A 73 -11.45 25.96 -14.87
C ASN A 73 -9.98 25.87 -14.40
N GLY A 74 -9.71 25.08 -13.35
CA GLY A 74 -8.36 24.71 -12.89
C GLY A 74 -8.07 23.20 -13.02
N THR A 75 -7.07 22.85 -13.82
CA THR A 75 -6.65 21.49 -14.24
C THR A 75 -5.72 20.80 -13.23
N GLY A 76 -5.56 19.46 -13.32
CA GLY A 76 -4.86 18.57 -12.37
C GLY A 76 -3.40 18.89 -11.97
N LYS A 77 -2.80 19.97 -12.46
CA LYS A 77 -1.51 20.51 -11.98
C LYS A 77 -1.54 20.90 -10.49
N SER A 78 -2.68 21.37 -9.98
CA SER A 78 -2.83 21.75 -8.57
C SER A 78 -2.63 20.58 -7.61
N LEU A 79 -3.05 19.36 -7.99
CA LEU A 79 -2.97 18.18 -7.12
C LEU A 79 -1.55 17.60 -7.08
N LEU A 80 -0.84 17.62 -8.22
CA LEU A 80 0.55 17.16 -8.33
C LEU A 80 1.52 18.05 -7.52
N THR A 81 1.27 19.36 -7.52
CA THR A 81 2.04 20.33 -6.72
C THR A 81 1.87 20.06 -5.21
N LYS A 82 0.71 19.58 -4.78
CA LYS A 82 0.49 19.18 -3.38
C LYS A 82 1.32 17.96 -2.97
N ILE A 83 1.49 16.95 -3.83
CA ILE A 83 2.28 15.75 -3.50
C ILE A 83 3.74 16.11 -3.21
N SER A 84 4.32 17.04 -3.97
CA SER A 84 5.69 17.50 -3.74
C SER A 84 5.88 18.23 -2.40
N GLU A 85 4.81 18.73 -1.79
CA GLU A 85 4.84 19.52 -0.55
C GLU A 85 4.43 18.71 0.69
N LEU A 86 3.97 17.46 0.52
CA LEU A 86 3.62 16.60 1.66
C LEU A 86 4.88 16.22 2.44
N VAL A 87 5.02 16.83 3.61
CA VAL A 87 5.99 16.49 4.63
C VAL A 87 5.30 15.72 5.76
N PRO A 88 6.02 14.82 6.46
CA PRO A 88 5.48 14.22 7.66
C PRO A 88 5.26 15.27 8.77
N LEU A 89 4.22 15.06 9.57
CA LEU A 89 4.00 15.76 10.84
C LEU A 89 4.91 15.23 11.94
N ILE A 90 5.19 13.94 11.90
CA ILE A 90 5.95 13.21 12.90
C ILE A 90 6.92 12.31 12.15
N GLU A 91 8.19 12.41 12.53
CA GLU A 91 9.29 11.71 11.88
C GLU A 91 10.13 10.96 12.91
N PRO A 92 10.15 9.61 12.87
CA PRO A 92 11.04 8.81 13.68
C PRO A 92 12.44 8.74 13.06
N ASP A 93 13.48 8.65 13.89
CA ASP A 93 14.84 8.40 13.42
C ASP A 93 15.13 6.89 13.41
N ILE A 94 14.98 6.27 12.24
CA ILE A 94 15.08 4.80 12.08
C ILE A 94 16.39 4.32 11.42
N CYS A 95 17.23 5.22 10.90
CA CYS A 95 18.37 4.82 10.05
C CYS A 95 19.68 5.56 10.32
N ARG A 96 19.70 6.58 11.18
CA ARG A 96 20.89 7.43 11.40
C ARG A 96 22.09 6.68 11.98
N GLN A 97 21.86 5.62 12.75
CA GLN A 97 22.91 4.82 13.37
C GLN A 97 23.27 3.53 12.59
N HIS A 98 22.69 3.32 11.42
CA HIS A 98 22.84 2.07 10.68
C HIS A 98 23.63 2.26 9.39
N ASP A 99 24.86 1.73 9.38
CA ASP A 99 25.77 1.91 8.25
C ASP A 99 25.39 1.12 7.00
N LYS A 100 24.67 0.02 7.17
CA LYS A 100 24.22 -0.83 6.07
C LYS A 100 22.82 -1.38 6.33
N VAL A 101 21.83 -0.78 5.69
CA VAL A 101 20.44 -1.24 5.71
C VAL A 101 20.21 -2.11 4.48
N LEU A 102 19.98 -3.40 4.67
CA LEU A 102 19.58 -4.29 3.58
C LEU A 102 18.14 -3.99 3.16
N LEU A 103 17.24 -3.84 4.13
CA LEU A 103 15.81 -3.70 3.89
C LEU A 103 15.22 -2.62 4.81
N ALA A 104 14.53 -1.65 4.22
CA ALA A 104 13.62 -0.76 4.95
C ALA A 104 12.17 -1.23 4.75
N ILE A 105 11.41 -1.41 5.83
CA ILE A 105 10.02 -1.87 5.81
C ILE A 105 9.09 -0.72 6.16
N LEU A 106 8.18 -0.40 5.24
CA LEU A 106 7.12 0.58 5.42
C LEU A 106 5.81 -0.17 5.66
N ILE A 107 5.34 -0.16 6.91
CA ILE A 107 4.15 -0.90 7.34
C ILE A 107 2.95 0.04 7.32
N PHE A 108 2.08 -0.10 6.33
CA PHE A 108 0.94 0.80 6.11
C PHE A 108 -0.18 0.43 7.06
N SER A 109 -0.54 1.37 7.95
CA SER A 109 -1.53 1.14 9.00
C SER A 109 -2.50 2.32 9.12
N ASN A 110 -3.73 2.07 9.54
CA ASN A 110 -4.67 3.14 9.87
C ASN A 110 -4.38 3.67 11.30
N PRO A 111 -4.51 4.98 11.59
CA PRO A 111 -4.41 5.53 12.94
C PRO A 111 -5.13 4.72 14.02
N SER A 112 -6.33 4.21 13.72
CA SER A 112 -7.14 3.42 14.67
C SER A 112 -6.66 1.97 14.88
N ASN A 113 -5.75 1.46 14.06
CA ASN A 113 -5.26 0.08 14.13
C ASN A 113 -4.12 -0.10 15.17
N ILE A 114 -4.28 0.47 16.35
CA ILE A 114 -3.27 0.41 17.44
C ILE A 114 -2.95 -1.04 17.81
N GLU A 115 -3.98 -1.87 17.99
CA GLU A 115 -3.81 -3.30 18.33
C GLU A 115 -3.10 -4.10 17.21
N ARG A 116 -3.31 -3.76 15.94
CA ARG A 116 -2.59 -4.43 14.83
C ARG A 116 -1.10 -4.10 14.90
N ARG A 117 -0.75 -2.83 15.06
CA ARG A 117 0.66 -2.40 15.20
C ARG A 117 1.34 -3.04 16.40
N LYS A 118 0.66 -3.04 17.55
CA LYS A 118 1.12 -3.74 18.77
C LYS A 118 1.42 -5.22 18.51
N VAL A 119 0.48 -5.95 17.91
CA VAL A 119 0.69 -7.37 17.59
C VAL A 119 1.84 -7.57 16.60
N ILE A 120 1.96 -6.70 15.59
CA ILE A 120 3.07 -6.78 14.64
C ILE A 120 4.43 -6.63 15.36
N ARG A 121 4.56 -5.65 16.27
CA ARG A 121 5.75 -5.46 17.13
C ARG A 121 6.08 -6.71 17.93
N GLU A 122 5.07 -7.30 18.56
CA GLU A 122 5.21 -8.49 19.40
C GLU A 122 5.41 -9.80 18.62
N THR A 123 5.17 -9.80 17.30
CA THR A 123 5.25 -11.00 16.47
C THR A 123 6.39 -10.92 15.46
N TRP A 124 6.11 -10.77 14.17
CA TRP A 124 7.13 -10.91 13.13
C TRP A 124 8.20 -9.80 13.14
N LEU A 125 8.01 -8.72 13.91
CA LEU A 125 9.06 -7.73 14.20
C LEU A 125 9.93 -8.03 15.43
N SER A 126 9.50 -8.88 16.37
CA SER A 126 10.16 -9.03 17.68
C SER A 126 11.64 -9.47 17.65
N ASP A 127 12.09 -10.08 16.55
CA ASP A 127 13.48 -10.51 16.32
C ASP A 127 14.14 -9.84 15.10
N ILE A 128 13.89 -8.55 14.89
CA ILE A 128 14.41 -7.85 13.71
C ILE A 128 15.95 -7.70 13.80
N LYS A 129 16.63 -8.01 12.70
CA LYS A 129 18.09 -7.82 12.60
C LYS A 129 18.40 -6.34 12.35
N SER A 130 19.55 -5.85 12.82
CA SER A 130 20.02 -4.48 12.57
C SER A 130 20.14 -4.09 11.08
N SER A 131 20.26 -5.07 10.19
CA SER A 131 20.25 -4.85 8.74
C SER A 131 18.85 -4.57 8.17
N ILE A 132 17.80 -4.68 8.99
CA ILE A 132 16.41 -4.43 8.61
C ILE A 132 15.89 -3.32 9.50
N GLN A 133 15.42 -2.24 8.88
CA GLN A 133 14.78 -1.12 9.56
C GLN A 133 13.29 -1.12 9.21
N TYR A 134 12.45 -0.60 10.10
CA TYR A 134 11.02 -0.55 9.87
C TYR A 134 10.41 0.75 10.40
N THR A 135 9.26 1.11 9.86
CA THR A 135 8.37 2.11 10.46
C THR A 135 6.92 1.79 10.14
N PHE A 136 6.02 2.18 11.01
CA PHE A 136 4.60 2.24 10.72
C PHE A 136 4.26 3.57 10.05
N VAL A 137 3.56 3.49 8.93
CA VAL A 137 3.12 4.64 8.15
C VAL A 137 1.65 4.88 8.42
N VAL A 138 1.33 6.05 8.98
CA VAL A 138 -0.05 6.51 9.22
C VAL A 138 -0.26 7.91 8.62
N ALA A 139 -1.52 8.31 8.44
CA ALA A 139 -1.87 9.70 8.13
C ALA A 139 -2.91 10.22 9.14
N ARG A 140 -3.43 11.44 8.99
CA ARG A 140 -4.47 11.95 9.90
C ARG A 140 -5.78 11.21 9.70
N LYS A 141 -6.58 11.08 10.74
CA LYS A 141 -7.99 10.68 10.64
C LYS A 141 -8.85 11.87 11.06
N ALA A 142 -9.88 12.21 10.28
CA ALA A 142 -10.66 13.43 10.47
C ALA A 142 -11.33 13.48 11.86
N ASN A 143 -12.02 12.40 12.23
CA ASN A 143 -12.66 12.22 13.54
C ASN A 143 -12.08 10.95 14.18
N SER A 144 -11.18 11.13 15.15
CA SER A 144 -10.45 10.03 15.78
C SER A 144 -10.55 10.14 17.29
N ASP A 145 -11.43 9.32 17.87
CA ASP A 145 -11.52 9.10 19.32
C ASP A 145 -10.18 8.59 19.91
N HIS A 146 -9.34 7.98 19.07
CA HIS A 146 -8.05 7.43 19.45
C HIS A 146 -6.86 8.40 19.31
N LYS A 147 -7.11 9.72 19.15
CA LYS A 147 -6.00 10.70 18.95
C LYS A 147 -5.00 10.68 20.09
N LYS A 148 -5.49 10.56 21.34
CA LYS A 148 -4.65 10.48 22.54
C LYS A 148 -3.82 9.19 22.58
N GLN A 149 -4.46 8.04 22.35
CA GLN A 149 -3.78 6.74 22.36
C GLN A 149 -2.73 6.63 21.26
N LEU A 150 -3.01 7.17 20.06
CA LEU A 150 -2.02 7.22 18.98
C LEU A 150 -0.83 8.10 19.37
N GLN A 151 -1.06 9.25 20.02
CA GLN A 151 0.02 10.11 20.48
C GLN A 151 0.88 9.42 21.54
N GLU A 152 0.26 8.74 22.51
CA GLU A 152 0.95 7.92 23.50
C GLU A 152 1.79 6.83 22.82
N GLU A 153 1.23 6.12 21.83
CA GLU A 153 1.94 5.09 21.06
C GLU A 153 3.14 5.64 20.28
N ILE A 154 2.97 6.80 19.63
CA ILE A 154 4.04 7.51 18.94
C ILE A 154 5.16 7.86 19.91
N ASP A 155 4.80 8.36 21.09
CA ASP A 155 5.77 8.79 22.08
C ASP A 155 6.48 7.64 22.77
N GLU A 156 5.81 6.51 22.93
CA GLU A 156 6.39 5.31 23.52
C GLU A 156 7.34 4.58 22.54
N HIS A 157 6.90 4.32 21.31
CA HIS A 157 7.62 3.41 20.42
C HIS A 157 8.58 4.10 19.44
N LYS A 158 8.37 5.39 19.14
CA LYS A 158 9.21 6.16 18.21
C LYS A 158 9.45 5.47 16.86
N ASP A 159 8.48 4.67 16.39
CA ASP A 159 8.56 3.88 15.15
C ASP A 159 7.44 4.22 14.16
N ILE A 160 6.71 5.32 14.38
CA ILE A 160 5.59 5.77 13.54
C ILE A 160 5.97 7.06 12.81
N VAL A 161 5.85 7.05 11.49
CA VAL A 161 5.79 8.26 10.65
C VAL A 161 4.33 8.62 10.39
N GLN A 162 3.97 9.88 10.64
CA GLN A 162 2.60 10.39 10.42
C GLN A 162 2.59 11.51 9.39
N PHE A 163 1.71 11.43 8.39
CA PHE A 163 1.55 12.46 7.36
C PHE A 163 0.30 13.34 7.53
N ASP A 164 0.36 14.58 7.03
CA ASP A 164 -0.67 15.62 7.20
C ASP A 164 -1.85 15.57 6.20
N PHE A 165 -2.37 14.38 5.89
CA PHE A 165 -3.57 14.25 5.05
C PHE A 165 -4.52 13.18 5.61
N ILE A 166 -5.78 13.20 5.17
CA ILE A 166 -6.78 12.24 5.63
C ILE A 166 -6.44 10.83 5.12
N ASP A 167 -6.28 9.89 6.04
CA ASP A 167 -6.07 8.47 5.78
C ASP A 167 -7.37 7.86 5.26
N SER A 168 -7.40 7.59 3.97
CA SER A 168 -8.51 6.93 3.28
C SER A 168 -7.96 6.04 2.18
N TYR A 169 -8.72 5.02 1.78
CA TYR A 169 -8.30 4.10 0.73
C TYR A 169 -7.92 4.84 -0.57
N LYS A 170 -8.69 5.86 -0.96
CA LYS A 170 -8.39 6.68 -2.13
C LYS A 170 -7.09 7.46 -1.98
N ASN A 171 -6.72 7.87 -0.76
CA ASN A 171 -5.50 8.63 -0.49
C ASN A 171 -4.25 7.75 -0.27
N LEU A 172 -4.34 6.42 -0.45
CA LEU A 172 -3.19 5.53 -0.34
C LEU A 172 -2.06 5.92 -1.29
N THR A 173 -2.38 6.44 -2.49
CA THR A 173 -1.37 6.95 -3.42
C THR A 173 -0.54 8.09 -2.82
N PHE A 174 -1.18 9.02 -2.11
CA PHE A 174 -0.46 10.07 -1.39
C PHE A 174 0.42 9.48 -0.30
N LYS A 175 -0.11 8.51 0.45
CA LYS A 175 0.62 7.79 1.51
C LYS A 175 1.84 7.06 0.99
N THR A 176 1.73 6.35 -0.13
CA THR A 176 2.86 5.69 -0.78
C THR A 176 3.93 6.66 -1.22
N ILE A 177 3.59 7.65 -2.03
CA ILE A 177 4.62 8.55 -2.58
C ILE A 177 5.27 9.40 -1.48
N SER A 178 4.51 9.82 -0.48
CA SER A 178 5.06 10.56 0.66
C SER A 178 6.00 9.68 1.50
N SER A 179 5.62 8.41 1.74
CA SER A 179 6.49 7.46 2.46
C SER A 179 7.76 7.14 1.70
N PHE A 180 7.68 7.02 0.37
CA PHE A 180 8.85 6.81 -0.48
C PHE A 180 9.76 8.03 -0.46
N LYS A 181 9.21 9.23 -0.59
CA LYS A 181 9.98 10.47 -0.49
C LYS A 181 10.68 10.60 0.86
N TRP A 182 9.99 10.25 1.95
CA TRP A 182 10.56 10.27 3.29
C TRP A 182 11.64 9.20 3.51
N ILE A 183 11.42 7.95 3.07
CA ILE A 183 12.44 6.89 3.26
C ILE A 183 13.70 7.16 2.43
N MET A 184 13.58 7.88 1.31
CA MET A 184 14.73 8.34 0.52
C MET A 184 15.68 9.24 1.30
N THR A 185 15.15 10.06 2.21
CA THR A 185 15.94 11.01 3.02
C THR A 185 16.42 10.37 4.32
N VAL A 186 15.58 9.56 4.97
CA VAL A 186 15.89 8.95 6.27
C VAL A 186 16.80 7.72 6.14
N CYS A 187 16.58 6.87 5.13
CA CYS A 187 17.36 5.66 4.91
C CYS A 187 18.05 5.64 3.53
N PRO A 188 18.90 6.64 3.19
CA PRO A 188 19.45 6.80 1.84
C PRO A 188 20.37 5.66 1.39
N ARG A 189 20.84 4.83 2.34
CA ARG A 189 21.73 3.68 2.15
C ARG A 189 21.00 2.32 2.15
N ALA A 190 19.67 2.30 2.19
CA ALA A 190 18.93 1.05 2.07
C ALA A 190 19.14 0.39 0.71
N SER A 191 19.23 -0.94 0.67
CA SER A 191 19.34 -1.69 -0.60
C SER A 191 17.96 -1.97 -1.22
N TYR A 192 16.98 -2.25 -0.37
CA TYR A 192 15.61 -2.57 -0.77
C TYR A 192 14.59 -1.87 0.14
N VAL A 193 13.40 -1.62 -0.39
CA VAL A 193 12.24 -1.14 0.40
C VAL A 193 11.08 -2.10 0.22
N LEU A 194 10.50 -2.57 1.32
CA LEU A 194 9.25 -3.32 1.34
C LEU A 194 8.11 -2.39 1.76
N LYS A 195 7.07 -2.28 0.95
CA LYS A 195 5.75 -1.79 1.38
C LYS A 195 4.91 -3.00 1.78
N ILE A 196 4.27 -2.95 2.94
CA ILE A 196 3.43 -4.04 3.45
C ILE A 196 2.25 -3.48 4.27
N ASP A 197 1.07 -4.09 4.19
CA ASP A 197 -0.10 -3.71 5.00
C ASP A 197 -0.06 -4.30 6.42
N ASP A 198 -0.87 -3.76 7.34
CA ASP A 198 -0.89 -4.11 8.76
C ASP A 198 -1.70 -5.36 9.14
N ASP A 199 -2.27 -6.05 8.16
CA ASP A 199 -2.93 -7.38 8.29
C ASP A 199 -2.14 -8.49 7.58
N MET A 200 -0.84 -8.26 7.37
CA MET A 200 0.04 -9.20 6.73
C MET A 200 0.85 -10.03 7.74
N TRP A 201 1.11 -11.28 7.38
CA TRP A 201 2.22 -12.05 7.94
C TRP A 201 3.46 -11.90 7.05
N LEU A 202 4.62 -11.71 7.67
CA LEU A 202 5.91 -11.61 6.98
C LEU A 202 6.92 -12.64 7.50
N ASN A 203 7.35 -13.54 6.64
CA ASN A 203 8.52 -14.37 6.89
C ASN A 203 9.80 -13.61 6.48
N LYS A 204 10.34 -12.82 7.43
CA LYS A 204 11.55 -12.01 7.22
C LYS A 204 12.78 -12.82 6.78
N LYS A 205 12.90 -14.10 7.18
CA LYS A 205 14.02 -14.98 6.78
C LYS A 205 13.92 -15.36 5.30
N ALA A 206 12.73 -15.79 4.87
CA ALA A 206 12.47 -16.11 3.46
C ALA A 206 12.67 -14.88 2.57
N LEU A 207 12.15 -13.71 2.97
CA LEU A 207 12.35 -12.46 2.23
C LEU A 207 13.85 -12.11 2.10
N THR A 208 14.59 -12.14 3.21
CA THR A 208 16.03 -11.82 3.21
C THR A 208 16.78 -12.74 2.24
N SER A 209 16.43 -14.02 2.19
CA SER A 209 17.00 -14.97 1.25
C SER A 209 16.74 -14.54 -0.21
N VAL A 210 15.52 -14.18 -0.57
CA VAL A 210 15.18 -13.69 -1.92
C VAL A 210 16.00 -12.45 -2.30
N LEU A 211 16.18 -11.52 -1.37
CA LEU A 211 16.90 -10.25 -1.60
C LEU A 211 18.41 -10.44 -1.77
N LEU A 212 19.03 -11.32 -0.98
CA LEU A 212 20.47 -11.59 -1.05
C LEU A 212 20.88 -12.29 -2.35
N HIS A 213 19.96 -13.05 -2.98
CA HIS A 213 20.19 -13.67 -4.28
C HIS A 213 19.99 -12.70 -5.47
N GLY A 214 19.67 -11.43 -5.20
CA GLY A 214 19.56 -10.38 -6.23
C GLY A 214 18.35 -10.53 -7.15
N ALA A 215 17.32 -11.28 -6.73
CA ALA A 215 16.16 -11.61 -7.57
C ALA A 215 15.40 -10.40 -8.13
N ILE A 216 15.50 -9.25 -7.47
CA ILE A 216 14.80 -8.00 -7.83
C ILE A 216 15.73 -6.81 -8.07
N LYS A 217 17.04 -7.03 -8.31
CA LYS A 217 17.96 -5.92 -8.57
C LYS A 217 17.49 -5.11 -9.79
N GLY A 218 17.27 -3.80 -9.61
CA GLY A 218 16.69 -2.92 -10.62
C GLY A 218 15.23 -3.23 -10.99
N ALA A 219 14.45 -3.84 -10.09
CA ALA A 219 13.05 -4.19 -10.32
C ALA A 219 12.16 -3.94 -9.08
N ILE A 220 10.85 -4.02 -9.30
CA ILE A 220 9.84 -4.27 -8.25
C ILE A 220 9.45 -5.76 -8.29
N GLY A 221 9.13 -6.33 -7.13
CA GLY A 221 8.55 -7.67 -7.07
C GLY A 221 7.62 -7.90 -5.89
N GLY A 222 6.75 -8.89 -6.06
CA GLY A 222 5.69 -9.23 -5.11
C GLY A 222 4.74 -10.25 -5.75
N ASN A 223 3.48 -10.27 -5.30
CA ASN A 223 2.41 -10.96 -6.03
C ASN A 223 1.95 -10.06 -7.17
N CYS A 224 2.38 -10.32 -8.41
CA CYS A 224 2.22 -9.38 -9.52
C CYS A 224 1.34 -9.92 -10.64
N HIS A 225 0.45 -9.07 -11.12
CA HIS A 225 -0.62 -9.37 -12.05
C HIS A 225 -0.34 -8.74 -13.43
N ARG A 226 -0.90 -9.36 -14.47
CA ARG A 226 -0.81 -8.89 -15.86
C ARG A 226 -2.13 -9.14 -16.56
N GLY A 227 -2.60 -8.17 -17.33
CA GLY A 227 -3.84 -8.32 -18.10
C GLY A 227 -5.12 -8.05 -17.31
N GLU A 228 -5.02 -7.56 -16.08
CA GLU A 228 -6.20 -7.19 -15.28
C GLU A 228 -6.90 -5.96 -15.85
N SER A 229 -8.22 -5.97 -15.79
CA SER A 229 -9.07 -4.88 -16.28
C SER A 229 -9.60 -4.05 -15.10
N PRO A 230 -9.77 -2.72 -15.28
CA PRO A 230 -10.44 -1.90 -14.28
C PRO A 230 -11.85 -2.39 -14.00
N ILE A 231 -12.23 -2.49 -12.72
CA ILE A 231 -13.61 -2.77 -12.34
C ILE A 231 -14.46 -1.53 -12.62
N ARG A 232 -15.52 -1.70 -13.40
CA ARG A 232 -16.39 -0.60 -13.87
C ARG A 232 -17.72 -0.50 -13.11
N ASP A 233 -17.92 -1.35 -12.11
CA ASP A 233 -19.07 -1.32 -11.22
C ASP A 233 -18.86 -0.26 -10.11
N PRO A 234 -19.69 0.80 -10.04
CA PRO A 234 -19.60 1.84 -9.02
C PRO A 234 -19.73 1.37 -7.57
N GLU A 235 -20.35 0.21 -7.32
CA GLU A 235 -20.53 -0.35 -5.98
C GLU A 235 -19.27 -1.08 -5.49
N ASN A 236 -18.34 -1.38 -6.39
CA ASN A 236 -17.10 -2.06 -6.04
C ASN A 236 -16.09 -1.09 -5.42
N LYS A 237 -15.45 -1.49 -4.31
CA LYS A 237 -14.39 -0.69 -3.66
C LYS A 237 -13.21 -0.32 -4.58
N TYR A 238 -12.99 -1.09 -5.64
CA TYR A 238 -11.94 -0.88 -6.64
C TYR A 238 -12.46 -0.23 -7.93
N TYR A 239 -13.67 0.36 -7.90
CA TYR A 239 -14.28 1.03 -9.04
C TYR A 239 -13.37 2.11 -9.65
N ILE A 240 -13.23 2.05 -10.97
CA ILE A 240 -12.58 3.10 -11.78
C ILE A 240 -13.44 3.42 -12.98
N SER A 241 -13.84 4.69 -13.11
CA SER A 241 -14.62 5.18 -14.24
C SER A 241 -13.82 5.19 -15.55
N TRP A 242 -14.52 5.10 -16.69
CA TRP A 242 -13.91 5.28 -18.02
C TRP A 242 -13.22 6.63 -18.18
N ARG A 243 -13.73 7.68 -17.51
CA ARG A 243 -13.12 9.01 -17.50
C ARG A 243 -11.78 9.02 -16.75
N SER A 244 -11.68 8.26 -15.66
CA SER A 244 -10.47 8.17 -14.84
C SER A 244 -9.40 7.29 -15.50
N TYR A 245 -9.81 6.24 -16.22
CA TYR A 245 -8.92 5.35 -16.96
C TYR A 245 -9.64 4.84 -18.23
N PRO A 246 -9.34 5.40 -19.42
CA PRO A 246 -10.06 5.06 -20.65
C PRO A 246 -9.62 3.74 -21.26
N TYR A 247 -8.52 3.14 -20.79
CA TYR A 247 -7.99 1.89 -21.34
C TYR A 247 -8.67 0.66 -20.73
N GLY A 248 -8.68 -0.44 -21.47
CA GLY A 248 -9.30 -1.69 -21.01
C GLY A 248 -8.46 -2.49 -20.02
N ILE A 249 -7.14 -2.29 -19.98
CA ILE A 249 -6.21 -3.13 -19.22
C ILE A 249 -5.22 -2.25 -18.46
N TYR A 250 -4.90 -2.62 -17.21
CA TYR A 250 -3.84 -1.98 -16.43
C TYR A 250 -2.45 -2.43 -16.88
N PRO A 251 -1.41 -1.57 -16.73
CA PRO A 251 -0.03 -2.03 -16.83
C PRO A 251 0.26 -3.14 -15.81
N PRO A 252 1.29 -3.99 -16.02
CA PRO A 252 1.72 -4.95 -15.01
C PRO A 252 1.98 -4.28 -13.66
N PHE A 253 1.40 -4.82 -12.59
CA PHE A 253 1.47 -4.25 -11.24
C PHE A 253 1.63 -5.36 -10.21
N CYS A 254 2.18 -5.02 -9.04
CA CYS A 254 2.19 -5.91 -7.88
C CYS A 254 1.09 -5.49 -6.92
N SER A 255 0.39 -6.46 -6.32
CA SER A 255 -0.70 -6.19 -5.38
C SER A 255 -0.26 -5.24 -4.28
N GLY A 256 -1.14 -4.28 -3.97
CA GLY A 256 -0.89 -3.31 -2.91
C GLY A 256 -0.60 -3.93 -1.53
N THR A 257 -1.03 -5.17 -1.24
CA THR A 257 -0.88 -5.75 0.11
C THR A 257 0.58 -5.92 0.54
N ALA A 258 1.46 -6.28 -0.40
CA ALA A 258 2.90 -6.29 -0.18
C ALA A 258 3.69 -6.31 -1.50
N TYR A 259 4.67 -5.43 -1.63
CA TYR A 259 5.66 -5.47 -2.69
C TYR A 259 7.00 -4.89 -2.23
N VAL A 260 8.08 -5.43 -2.78
CA VAL A 260 9.46 -5.04 -2.48
C VAL A 260 10.13 -4.47 -3.72
N MET A 261 10.94 -3.45 -3.55
CA MET A 261 11.63 -2.76 -4.63
C MET A 261 13.11 -2.66 -4.36
N ASP A 262 13.92 -2.73 -5.41
CA ASP A 262 15.25 -2.13 -5.40
C ASP A 262 15.14 -0.64 -5.01
N PHE A 263 15.99 -0.19 -4.10
CA PHE A 263 15.93 1.18 -3.59
C PHE A 263 16.08 2.23 -4.69
N GLN A 264 16.86 1.96 -5.74
CA GLN A 264 17.02 2.87 -6.88
C GLN A 264 15.76 2.94 -7.74
N VAL A 265 14.99 1.85 -7.82
CA VAL A 265 13.69 1.85 -8.51
C VAL A 265 12.68 2.68 -7.74
N MET A 266 12.62 2.55 -6.41
CA MET A 266 11.77 3.40 -5.57
C MET A 266 12.12 4.89 -5.73
N LYS A 267 13.41 5.25 -5.73
CA LYS A 267 13.87 6.62 -6.02
C LYS A 267 13.39 7.13 -7.38
N ALA A 268 13.51 6.30 -8.41
CA ALA A 268 13.05 6.64 -9.75
C ALA A 268 11.52 6.85 -9.79
N ILE A 269 10.75 6.03 -9.06
CA ILE A 269 9.29 6.19 -8.92
C ILE A 269 8.96 7.55 -8.32
N VAL A 270 9.61 7.96 -7.22
CA VAL A 270 9.38 9.28 -6.60
C VAL A 270 9.70 10.42 -7.57
N ASN A 271 10.79 10.30 -8.33
CA ASN A 271 11.19 11.34 -9.27
C ASN A 271 10.22 11.49 -10.45
N VAL A 272 9.63 10.40 -10.92
CA VAL A 272 8.71 10.41 -12.07
C VAL A 272 7.25 10.66 -11.67
N SER A 273 6.89 10.46 -10.40
CA SER A 273 5.50 10.54 -9.93
C SER A 273 4.87 11.91 -10.20
N LYS A 274 5.65 12.99 -10.08
CA LYS A 274 5.22 14.36 -10.42
C LYS A 274 4.76 14.51 -11.88
N ASP A 275 5.24 13.64 -12.78
CA ASP A 275 4.93 13.65 -14.20
C ASP A 275 3.89 12.57 -14.58
N VAL A 276 3.31 11.87 -13.59
CA VAL A 276 2.28 10.85 -13.76
C VAL A 276 0.99 11.38 -13.11
N PRO A 277 -0.12 11.52 -13.88
CA PRO A 277 -1.39 11.94 -13.33
C PRO A 277 -1.82 11.07 -12.15
N TYR A 278 -2.30 11.70 -11.08
CA TYR A 278 -2.79 11.02 -9.90
C TYR A 278 -3.79 9.91 -10.25
N PHE A 279 -3.65 8.78 -9.56
CA PHE A 279 -4.55 7.63 -9.69
C PHE A 279 -4.91 7.10 -8.29
N PRO A 280 -6.20 6.81 -7.99
CA PRO A 280 -6.64 6.49 -6.63
C PRO A 280 -6.35 5.05 -6.18
N LEU A 281 -6.03 4.13 -7.09
CA LEU A 281 -5.50 2.81 -6.73
C LEU A 281 -3.97 2.91 -6.72
N GLU A 282 -3.40 2.74 -5.55
CA GLU A 282 -2.00 3.02 -5.29
C GLU A 282 -1.04 2.08 -6.05
N ASP A 283 -1.34 0.78 -6.06
CA ASP A 283 -0.58 -0.22 -6.80
C ASP A 283 -0.58 0.03 -8.31
N ILE A 284 -1.73 0.45 -8.84
CA ILE A 284 -1.85 0.88 -10.23
C ILE A 284 -1.08 2.18 -10.48
N TYR A 285 -1.10 3.15 -9.55
CA TYR A 285 -0.33 4.39 -9.68
C TYR A 285 1.18 4.10 -9.73
N VAL A 286 1.68 3.22 -8.87
CA VAL A 286 3.07 2.74 -8.91
C VAL A 286 3.36 2.06 -10.25
N ALA A 287 2.45 1.24 -10.76
CA ALA A 287 2.61 0.59 -12.07
C ALA A 287 2.63 1.57 -13.26
N LEU A 288 1.87 2.67 -13.20
CA LEU A 288 1.95 3.75 -14.19
C LEU A 288 3.33 4.44 -14.15
N CYS A 289 3.88 4.68 -12.96
CA CYS A 289 5.24 5.19 -12.79
C CYS A 289 6.27 4.21 -13.37
N MET A 290 6.15 2.92 -13.07
CA MET A 290 7.02 1.87 -13.60
C MET A 290 6.95 1.76 -15.12
N THR A 291 5.76 1.93 -15.70
CA THR A 291 5.55 1.95 -17.15
C THR A 291 6.29 3.12 -17.79
N LYS A 292 6.20 4.32 -17.21
CA LYS A 292 6.91 5.51 -17.69
C LYS A 292 8.43 5.34 -17.60
N LEU A 293 8.92 4.68 -16.56
CA LEU A 293 10.34 4.36 -16.35
C LEU A 293 10.83 3.16 -17.19
N LYS A 294 9.93 2.40 -17.83
CA LYS A 294 10.22 1.11 -18.47
C LYS A 294 10.92 0.12 -17.52
N ALA A 295 10.57 0.19 -16.24
CA ALA A 295 11.19 -0.62 -15.20
C ALA A 295 10.54 -2.02 -15.10
N LYS A 296 11.28 -2.99 -14.55
CA LYS A 296 10.86 -4.40 -14.54
C LYS A 296 9.93 -4.69 -13.36
N VAL A 297 8.87 -5.45 -13.65
CA VAL A 297 7.90 -5.99 -12.67
C VAL A 297 8.03 -7.51 -12.63
N ILE A 298 8.42 -8.06 -11.48
CA ILE A 298 8.76 -9.47 -11.30
C ILE A 298 7.80 -10.11 -10.29
N ASN A 299 7.03 -11.10 -10.73
CA ASN A 299 6.25 -11.92 -9.81
C ASN A 299 7.20 -12.80 -8.98
N LEU A 300 7.16 -12.65 -7.66
CA LEU A 300 8.00 -13.40 -6.72
C LEU A 300 7.22 -14.56 -6.11
N TYR A 301 7.78 -15.76 -6.20
CA TYR A 301 7.22 -16.91 -5.49
C TYR A 301 7.19 -16.67 -3.98
N GLY A 302 6.13 -17.15 -3.32
CA GLY A 302 5.93 -17.02 -1.88
C GLY A 302 5.30 -15.70 -1.43
N PHE A 303 5.16 -14.72 -2.32
CA PHE A 303 4.33 -13.53 -2.05
C PHE A 303 2.88 -13.83 -2.40
N ASN A 304 1.99 -13.69 -1.41
CA ASN A 304 0.56 -13.88 -1.59
C ASN A 304 -0.20 -12.64 -1.14
N SER A 305 -1.16 -12.22 -1.97
CA SER A 305 -2.10 -11.13 -1.73
C SER A 305 -3.44 -11.59 -1.16
N VAL A 306 -3.56 -12.89 -0.88
CA VAL A 306 -4.75 -13.55 -0.33
C VAL A 306 -4.41 -14.29 0.96
N HIS A 307 -5.44 -14.66 1.72
CA HIS A 307 -5.28 -15.48 2.90
C HIS A 307 -4.88 -16.93 2.55
N VAL A 308 -3.61 -17.26 2.74
CA VAL A 308 -3.12 -18.64 2.65
C VAL A 308 -3.55 -19.39 3.92
N ARG A 309 -4.45 -20.35 3.76
CA ARG A 309 -4.87 -21.23 4.86
C ARG A 309 -3.80 -22.29 5.11
N GLY A 310 -3.49 -22.52 6.38
CA GLY A 310 -2.55 -23.56 6.79
C GLY A 310 -2.37 -23.58 8.29
N ASN A 311 -1.74 -24.64 8.79
CA ASN A 311 -1.30 -24.64 10.19
C ASN A 311 -0.15 -23.62 10.37
N PRO A 312 0.07 -23.10 11.60
CA PRO A 312 1.13 -22.14 11.90
C PRO A 312 2.53 -22.50 11.37
N CYS A 313 2.89 -23.78 11.39
CA CYS A 313 4.21 -24.23 10.96
C CYS A 313 4.38 -24.22 9.44
N TRP A 314 3.31 -24.52 8.71
CA TRP A 314 3.27 -24.35 7.27
C TRP A 314 3.47 -22.88 6.87
N LEU A 315 2.80 -21.95 7.58
CA LEU A 315 2.92 -20.51 7.35
C LEU A 315 4.30 -19.93 7.74
N LYS A 316 5.05 -20.64 8.59
CA LYS A 316 6.43 -20.31 8.97
C LYS A 316 7.49 -20.88 8.02
N SER A 317 7.10 -21.69 7.03
CA SER A 317 8.05 -22.36 6.14
C SER A 317 8.68 -21.39 5.12
N ASP A 318 9.90 -21.70 4.66
CA ASP A 318 10.70 -20.81 3.80
C ASP A 318 10.11 -20.54 2.41
N TRP A 319 9.12 -21.33 1.98
CA TRP A 319 8.44 -21.14 0.69
C TRP A 319 7.44 -19.98 0.74
N LEU A 320 6.94 -19.61 1.94
CA LEU A 320 5.97 -18.54 2.14
C LEU A 320 6.70 -17.29 2.64
N VAL A 321 6.61 -16.20 1.88
CA VAL A 321 7.18 -14.90 2.23
C VAL A 321 6.13 -14.01 2.85
N THR A 322 4.98 -13.86 2.20
CA THR A 322 3.86 -13.03 2.68
C THR A 322 2.52 -13.73 2.48
N THR A 323 1.56 -13.42 3.36
CA THR A 323 0.15 -13.78 3.23
C THR A 323 -0.71 -12.71 3.92
N HIS A 324 -1.94 -12.52 3.42
CA HIS A 324 -2.81 -11.38 3.74
C HIS A 324 -4.03 -11.79 4.59
N GLU A 325 -4.79 -10.79 5.06
CA GLU A 325 -6.06 -10.94 5.80
C GLU A 325 -5.92 -11.68 7.14
N PHE A 326 -4.97 -11.26 7.99
CA PHE A 326 -4.86 -11.78 9.35
C PHE A 326 -5.44 -10.86 10.41
N LEU A 327 -6.18 -11.47 11.33
CA LEU A 327 -6.58 -10.82 12.57
C LEU A 327 -5.44 -10.85 13.59
N PRO A 328 -5.41 -9.91 14.56
CA PRO A 328 -4.33 -9.84 15.56
C PRO A 328 -4.11 -11.15 16.34
N PHE A 329 -5.18 -11.86 16.70
CA PHE A 329 -5.05 -13.14 17.42
C PHE A 329 -4.43 -14.25 16.55
N GLU A 330 -4.63 -14.21 15.23
CA GLU A 330 -4.07 -15.20 14.31
C GLU A 330 -2.56 -14.99 14.15
N LEU A 331 -2.10 -13.74 14.04
CA LEU A 331 -0.67 -13.42 14.03
C LEU A 331 0.02 -13.90 15.31
N ARG A 332 -0.57 -13.66 16.48
CA ARG A 332 -0.08 -14.19 17.77
C ARG A 332 -0.04 -15.71 17.76
N ARG A 333 -1.11 -16.37 17.30
CA ARG A 333 -1.18 -17.83 17.22
C ARG A 333 -0.07 -18.40 16.33
N ILE A 334 0.12 -17.81 15.14
CA ILE A 334 1.17 -18.23 14.23
C ILE A 334 2.52 -18.06 14.92
N TRP A 335 2.82 -16.86 15.42
CA TRP A 335 4.09 -16.51 16.04
C TRP A 335 4.44 -17.40 17.24
N ASN A 336 3.50 -17.62 18.16
CA ASN A 336 3.75 -18.37 19.40
C ASN A 336 3.76 -19.88 19.20
N THR A 337 3.25 -20.40 18.08
CA THR A 337 3.29 -21.84 17.83
C THR A 337 4.74 -22.29 17.65
N GLN A 338 5.22 -23.11 18.60
CA GLN A 338 6.51 -23.76 18.49
C GLN A 338 6.44 -24.85 17.42
N CYS A 339 7.27 -24.70 16.41
CA CYS A 339 7.34 -25.65 15.30
C CYS A 339 8.55 -26.55 15.48
N TYR A 340 8.33 -27.68 16.12
CA TYR A 340 9.34 -28.74 16.23
C TYR A 340 9.42 -29.48 14.89
N GLY A 341 10.62 -29.55 14.31
CA GLY A 341 10.83 -30.25 13.03
C GLY A 341 10.72 -29.38 11.77
N LEU A 342 10.90 -28.05 11.87
CA LEU A 342 11.20 -27.18 10.71
C LEU A 342 12.72 -26.91 10.54
N ASN A 343 13.55 -27.83 11.01
CA ASN A 343 14.67 -28.32 10.20
C ASN A 343 14.13 -29.55 9.45
N PRO A 344 14.50 -29.85 8.19
CA PRO A 344 14.01 -31.02 7.45
C PRO A 344 14.58 -32.36 7.97
N VAL A 345 14.73 -32.49 9.29
CA VAL A 345 15.25 -33.64 10.00
C VAL A 345 14.38 -33.84 11.23
N ARG A 346 13.29 -34.58 11.03
CA ARG A 346 12.57 -35.45 11.99
C ARG A 346 11.11 -35.50 11.57
N GLN A 347 10.83 -36.34 10.57
CA GLN A 347 9.58 -37.06 10.57
C GLN A 347 9.86 -38.42 11.20
N VAL A 348 9.21 -38.65 12.33
CA VAL A 348 8.69 -39.95 12.78
C VAL A 348 9.70 -41.10 12.79
N GLU A 349 10.40 -41.27 13.90
CA GLU A 349 10.76 -42.61 14.35
C GLU A 349 9.50 -43.23 14.97
N HIS A 350 8.73 -43.94 14.15
CA HIS A 350 7.90 -45.03 14.64
C HIS A 350 8.42 -46.32 13.97
N GLN A 351 9.00 -47.17 14.81
CA GLN A 351 9.24 -48.60 14.64
C GLN A 351 9.73 -49.04 13.26
N PHE A 352 11.05 -49.15 13.07
CA PHE A 352 11.61 -50.21 12.25
C PHE A 352 12.89 -50.76 12.88
N ASP A 353 12.91 -52.09 12.92
CA ASP A 353 13.89 -53.05 13.43
C ASP A 353 15.35 -52.74 13.01
N PRO A 354 16.32 -52.78 13.94
CA PRO A 354 17.71 -52.45 13.65
C PRO A 354 18.46 -53.59 12.95
N GLN A 355 18.29 -53.72 11.63
CA GLN A 355 19.29 -54.38 10.80
C GLN A 355 19.45 -53.63 9.46
N ILE A 356 20.71 -53.45 9.05
CA ILE A 356 21.20 -52.93 7.76
C ILE A 356 21.59 -51.43 7.74
N GLY A 357 22.87 -51.21 8.04
CA GLY A 357 23.85 -50.76 7.02
C GLY A 357 23.82 -49.29 6.58
N GLY A 358 24.93 -48.59 6.88
CA GLY A 358 25.18 -47.19 6.52
C GLY A 358 25.32 -46.88 5.02
N SER A 359 25.47 -45.57 4.77
CA SER A 359 25.76 -44.87 3.49
C SER A 359 24.64 -43.93 2.97
N LEU A 360 24.13 -43.04 3.84
CA LEU A 360 23.09 -42.07 3.45
C LEU A 360 23.29 -40.64 4.01
N HIS A 361 24.47 -40.33 4.53
CA HIS A 361 24.74 -39.01 5.14
C HIS A 361 25.14 -37.93 4.13
N LEU A 362 25.64 -38.29 2.94
CA LEU A 362 26.13 -37.32 1.92
C LEU A 362 25.10 -36.94 0.83
N LYS A 363 24.05 -37.72 0.60
CA LYS A 363 23.01 -37.39 -0.41
C LYS A 363 21.99 -36.35 0.06
N ARG A 364 21.89 -36.07 1.37
CA ARG A 364 20.80 -35.25 1.95
C ARG A 364 21.07 -33.74 2.02
N GLN A 365 22.33 -33.29 2.05
CA GLN A 365 22.64 -31.85 1.96
C GLN A 365 22.32 -31.26 0.57
N GLN A 366 22.32 -32.08 -0.48
CA GLN A 366 21.99 -31.65 -1.84
C GLN A 366 20.49 -31.32 -2.02
N LEU A 367 19.57 -31.96 -1.28
CA LEU A 367 18.12 -31.77 -1.45
C LEU A 367 17.59 -30.40 -0.96
N ASN A 368 18.20 -29.79 0.05
CA ASN A 368 17.73 -28.48 0.54
C ASN A 368 18.23 -27.31 -0.33
N ARG A 369 19.42 -27.44 -0.92
CA ARG A 369 19.85 -26.57 -2.03
C ARG A 369 18.87 -26.70 -3.20
N LEU A 370 18.39 -27.91 -3.50
CA LEU A 370 17.44 -28.16 -4.59
C LEU A 370 16.09 -27.44 -4.45
N ASN A 371 15.47 -27.31 -3.27
CA ASN A 371 14.18 -26.61 -3.13
C ASN A 371 14.31 -25.08 -3.25
N MET A 372 15.32 -24.50 -2.62
CA MET A 372 15.66 -23.09 -2.79
C MET A 372 16.11 -22.81 -4.23
N GLU A 373 17.00 -23.62 -4.79
CA GLU A 373 17.38 -23.55 -6.20
C GLU A 373 16.19 -23.77 -7.15
N GLN A 374 15.19 -24.58 -6.80
CA GLN A 374 13.98 -24.73 -7.63
C GLN A 374 13.13 -23.48 -7.60
N MET A 375 12.93 -22.85 -6.42
CA MET A 375 12.28 -21.55 -6.30
C MET A 375 13.06 -20.47 -7.07
N PHE A 376 14.39 -20.44 -6.95
CA PHE A 376 15.25 -19.53 -7.69
C PHE A 376 15.28 -19.83 -9.20
N ARG A 377 15.29 -21.11 -9.61
CA ARG A 377 15.20 -21.55 -11.02
C ARG A 377 13.84 -21.24 -11.60
N GLN A 378 12.75 -21.29 -10.82
CA GLN A 378 11.43 -20.86 -11.29
C GLN A 378 11.39 -19.34 -11.47
N ASN A 379 11.89 -18.58 -10.50
CA ASN A 379 12.03 -17.12 -10.62
C ASN A 379 12.94 -16.74 -11.83
N ALA A 380 14.05 -17.45 -12.05
CA ALA A 380 14.96 -17.23 -13.18
C ALA A 380 14.41 -17.70 -14.55
N LYS A 381 13.73 -18.87 -14.61
CA LYS A 381 13.14 -19.41 -15.85
C LYS A 381 11.97 -18.57 -16.36
N MET A 382 11.19 -17.94 -15.48
CA MET A 382 10.12 -17.01 -15.90
C MET A 382 10.66 -15.68 -16.42
N ASN A 383 11.79 -15.21 -15.89
CA ASN A 383 12.48 -14.01 -16.40
C ASN A 383 13.04 -14.21 -17.83
N LEU A 384 13.37 -15.45 -18.22
CA LEU A 384 13.82 -15.77 -19.59
C LEU A 384 12.64 -15.97 -20.58
N ARG A 385 11.48 -16.47 -20.11
CA ARG A 385 10.30 -16.70 -20.97
C ARG A 385 9.51 -15.44 -21.32
N SER A 386 9.73 -14.33 -20.60
CA SER A 386 9.10 -13.03 -20.88
C SER A 386 9.83 -12.19 -21.93
N GLY A 387 10.99 -12.64 -22.43
CA GLY A 387 11.77 -11.96 -23.47
C GLY A 387 11.54 -12.43 -24.91
N GLY A 388 10.57 -13.31 -25.17
CA GLY A 388 10.44 -13.95 -26.48
C GLY A 388 9.02 -14.32 -26.87
N ARG A 389 8.19 -13.34 -27.23
CA ARG A 389 7.13 -13.55 -28.23
C ARG A 389 7.11 -12.37 -29.20
N ARG A 390 7.29 -12.70 -30.48
CA ARG A 390 7.27 -11.77 -31.62
C ARG A 390 5.98 -10.95 -31.57
N PHE A 391 6.14 -9.63 -31.50
CA PHE A 391 5.05 -8.70 -31.78
C PHE A 391 4.67 -8.79 -33.26
N VAL A 392 3.42 -9.12 -33.51
CA VAL A 392 2.76 -8.83 -34.79
C VAL A 392 2.74 -7.30 -34.92
N LYS A 393 3.37 -6.79 -35.97
CA LYS A 393 3.36 -5.35 -36.31
C LYS A 393 1.93 -4.89 -36.56
N ASN A 394 1.52 -3.79 -35.92
CA ASN A 394 0.57 -2.86 -36.53
C ASN A 394 1.02 -1.41 -36.21
N PRO A 395 1.02 -0.48 -37.19
CA PRO A 395 1.82 0.73 -37.13
C PRO A 395 1.03 1.95 -36.65
N ARG A 396 1.81 2.99 -36.28
CA ARG A 396 1.47 4.41 -36.05
C ARG A 396 1.07 4.79 -34.63
N LEU A 397 2.11 5.02 -33.83
CA LEU A 397 2.12 6.02 -32.75
C LEU A 397 2.98 7.19 -33.23
N ASN A 398 2.33 8.27 -33.67
CA ASN A 398 2.97 9.59 -33.72
C ASN A 398 2.41 10.37 -32.52
N PHE A 399 3.28 10.72 -31.59
CA PHE A 399 3.01 11.73 -30.57
C PHE A 399 3.46 13.08 -31.12
N ASN A 400 2.52 13.99 -31.31
CA ASN A 400 2.76 15.43 -31.23
C ASN A 400 2.04 15.96 -30.00
#